data_AF-A0A0Q6VTC2-F1
#
_entry.id   AF-A0A0Q6VTC2-F1
#
_cell.length_a   1.000
_cell.length_b   1.000
_cell.length_c   1.000
_cell.angle_alpha   90.00
_cell.angle_beta   90.00
_cell.angle_gamma   90.00
#
_symmetry.space_group_name_H-M   'P 1'
#
loop_
_entity.id
_entity.type
_entity.pdbx_description
1 polymer ?
#
loop_
_entity_poly.entity_id
_entity_poly.type
_entity_poly.pdbx_seq_one_letter_code
_entity_poly.pdbx_strand_id
1 'polypeptide(L)'
;MSAVNLVPSAPNFSSVPGLHDELSDIDFVHAISVALIGEQDTTALYGKIVDAAIAITGSQFGTMQLKRQPADGGAPGLHLLVSRG
;
A
#
# COMPACT_ATOMS: atom_id res chain seq x y z
N MET A 1 61.30 -10.04 -14.53
CA MET A 1 60.50 -8.90 -14.07
C MET A 1 59.08 -9.12 -14.58
N SER A 2 58.19 -9.70 -13.77
CA SER A 2 56.81 -10.00 -14.18
C SER A 2 55.88 -8.89 -13.69
N ALA A 3 55.17 -8.26 -14.61
CA ALA A 3 54.17 -7.23 -14.31
C ALA A 3 52.91 -7.90 -13.74
N VAL A 4 52.54 -7.50 -12.52
CA VAL A 4 51.27 -7.85 -11.89
C VAL A 4 50.18 -7.01 -12.54
N ASN A 5 49.25 -7.66 -13.24
CA ASN A 5 48.12 -7.00 -13.86
C ASN A 5 47.05 -6.74 -12.77
N LEU A 6 46.92 -5.49 -12.32
CA LEU A 6 45.82 -5.06 -11.45
C LEU A 6 44.56 -4.91 -12.31
N VAL A 7 43.70 -5.92 -12.32
CA VAL A 7 42.30 -5.75 -12.74
C VAL A 7 41.64 -4.75 -11.77
N PRO A 8 40.98 -3.69 -12.26
CA PRO A 8 40.11 -2.89 -11.41
C PRO A 8 38.88 -3.73 -11.08
N SER A 9 38.74 -4.12 -9.81
CA SER A 9 37.53 -4.76 -9.29
C SER A 9 36.33 -3.87 -9.62
N ALA A 10 35.40 -4.38 -10.42
CA ALA A 10 34.11 -3.73 -10.63
C ALA A 10 33.47 -3.40 -9.27
N PRO A 11 32.75 -2.27 -9.13
CA PRO A 11 32.05 -1.96 -7.89
C PRO A 11 31.13 -3.12 -7.53
N ASN A 12 31.41 -3.74 -6.39
CA ASN A 12 30.65 -4.86 -5.86
C ASN A 12 29.33 -4.30 -5.29
N PHE A 13 28.30 -4.19 -6.11
CA PHE A 13 26.95 -3.80 -5.70
C PHE A 13 26.21 -4.93 -4.96
N SER A 14 26.90 -5.81 -4.24
CA SER A 14 26.23 -6.85 -3.47
C SER A 14 25.49 -6.21 -2.29
N SER A 15 24.18 -6.07 -2.52
CA SER A 15 23.14 -5.68 -1.57
C SER A 15 23.42 -4.40 -0.78
N VAL A 16 22.97 -3.27 -1.32
CA VAL A 16 22.69 -2.10 -0.48
C VAL A 16 21.57 -2.52 0.47
N PRO A 17 21.82 -2.58 1.79
CA PRO A 17 20.79 -2.98 2.75
C PRO A 17 19.63 -1.97 2.69
N GLY A 18 18.41 -2.46 2.49
CA GLY A 18 17.20 -1.63 2.37
C GLY A 18 16.58 -1.57 0.96
N LEU A 19 17.36 -1.77 -0.11
CA LEU A 19 16.81 -1.76 -1.48
C LEU A 19 15.75 -2.85 -1.72
N HIS A 20 15.90 -4.02 -1.09
CA HIS A 20 14.94 -5.11 -1.25
C HIS A 20 13.60 -4.83 -0.55
N ASP A 21 13.65 -4.08 0.56
CA ASP A 21 12.50 -3.68 1.36
C ASP A 21 11.73 -2.55 0.65
N GLU A 22 12.46 -1.54 0.15
CA GLU A 22 11.85 -0.47 -0.65
C GLU A 22 11.20 -0.98 -1.95
N LEU A 23 11.82 -1.95 -2.63
CA LEU A 23 11.22 -2.59 -3.81
C LEU A 23 9.98 -3.41 -3.44
N SER A 24 10.00 -4.09 -2.30
CA SER A 24 8.84 -4.84 -1.77
C SER A 24 7.67 -3.91 -1.47
N ASP A 25 7.92 -2.74 -0.88
CA ASP A 25 6.88 -1.74 -0.58
C ASP A 25 6.29 -1.15 -1.86
N ILE A 26 7.12 -0.86 -2.86
CA ILE A 26 6.67 -0.36 -4.16
C ILE A 26 5.82 -1.42 -4.89
N ASP A 27 6.26 -2.67 -4.91
CA ASP A 27 5.52 -3.78 -5.51
C ASP A 27 4.17 -3.99 -4.81
N PHE A 28 4.15 -3.84 -3.48
CA PHE A 28 2.95 -3.95 -2.68
C PHE A 28 1.93 -2.83 -2.96
N VAL A 29 2.39 -1.57 -3.00
CA VAL A 29 1.56 -0.42 -3.37
C VAL A 29 1.06 -0.53 -4.81
N HIS A 30 1.90 -1.01 -5.74
CA HIS A 30 1.53 -1.24 -7.12
C HIS A 30 0.43 -2.31 -7.24
N ALA A 31 0.57 -3.44 -6.53
CA ALA A 31 -0.44 -4.50 -6.49
C ALA A 31 -1.80 -4.00 -5.97
N ILE A 32 -1.79 -3.21 -4.88
CA ILE A 32 -2.99 -2.54 -4.35
C ILE A 32 -3.60 -1.63 -5.42
N SER A 33 -2.78 -0.80 -6.06
CA SER A 33 -3.23 0.16 -7.07
C SER A 33 -3.91 -0.53 -8.26
N VAL A 34 -3.32 -1.62 -8.77
CA VAL A 34 -3.90 -2.42 -9.86
C VAL A 34 -5.24 -3.05 -9.44
N ALA A 35 -5.33 -3.56 -8.22
CA ALA A 35 -6.57 -4.15 -7.71
C ALA A 35 -7.73 -3.14 -7.60
N LEU A 36 -7.41 -1.84 -7.46
CA LEU A 36 -8.36 -0.73 -7.37
C LEU A 36 -8.80 -0.19 -8.74
N ILE A 37 -7.89 -0.11 -9.73
CA ILE A 37 -8.13 0.54 -11.03
C ILE A 37 -9.19 -0.18 -11.90
N GLY A 38 -9.51 -1.44 -11.61
CA GLY A 38 -10.51 -2.22 -12.35
C GLY A 38 -11.88 -2.37 -11.67
N GLU A 39 -12.08 -1.80 -10.48
CA GLU A 39 -13.29 -2.07 -9.70
C GLU A 39 -14.43 -1.10 -10.03
N GLN A 40 -15.55 -1.66 -10.52
CA GLN A 40 -16.74 -0.91 -10.93
C GLN A 40 -17.85 -0.95 -9.88
N ASP A 41 -17.80 -1.91 -8.94
CA ASP A 41 -18.68 -1.94 -7.78
C ASP A 41 -18.09 -1.08 -6.66
N THR A 42 -18.75 0.03 -6.36
CA THR A 42 -18.33 0.97 -5.32
C THR A 42 -18.22 0.31 -3.94
N THR A 43 -19.07 -0.68 -3.64
CA THR A 43 -19.03 -1.41 -2.37
C THR A 43 -17.80 -2.31 -2.30
N ALA A 44 -17.54 -3.06 -3.38
CA ALA A 44 -16.34 -3.89 -3.51
C ALA A 44 -15.06 -3.04 -3.44
N LEU A 45 -15.07 -1.86 -4.06
CA LEU A 45 -13.98 -0.89 -4.02
C LEU A 45 -13.68 -0.44 -2.59
N TYR A 46 -14.70 -0.03 -1.83
CA TYR A 46 -14.52 0.35 -0.42
C TYR A 46 -13.94 -0.80 0.41
N GLY A 47 -14.36 -2.04 0.13
CA GLY A 47 -13.79 -3.25 0.73
C GLY A 47 -12.28 -3.34 0.50
N LYS A 48 -11.87 -3.27 -0.77
CA LYS A 48 -10.46 -3.34 -1.18
C LYS A 48 -9.60 -2.22 -0.58
N ILE A 49 -10.14 -1.02 -0.46
CA ILE A 49 -9.43 0.11 0.16
C ILE A 49 -9.18 -0.17 1.64
N VAL A 50 -10.18 -0.70 2.37
CA VAL A 50 -10.00 -1.06 3.78
C VAL A 50 -9.00 -2.20 3.94
N ASP A 51 -9.10 -3.25 3.11
CA ASP A 51 -8.16 -4.38 3.13
C ASP A 51 -6.72 -3.90 2.87
N ALA A 52 -6.52 -3.00 1.89
CA ALA A 52 -5.23 -2.39 1.60
C ALA A 52 -4.70 -1.56 2.78
N ALA A 53 -5.54 -0.74 3.41
CA ALA A 53 -5.14 0.08 4.56
C ALA A 53 -4.71 -0.79 5.75
N ILE A 54 -5.43 -1.89 6.02
CA ILE A 54 -5.07 -2.87 7.04
C ILE A 54 -3.69 -3.44 6.75
N ALA A 55 -3.46 -3.88 5.52
CA ALA A 55 -2.22 -4.53 5.14
C ALA A 55 -1.01 -3.56 5.13
N ILE A 56 -1.20 -2.30 4.71
CA ILE A 56 -0.16 -1.23 4.80
C ILE A 56 0.18 -0.91 6.26
N THR A 57 -0.83 -0.83 7.14
CA THR A 57 -0.62 -0.39 8.53
C THR A 57 -0.27 -1.52 9.48
N GLY A 58 -0.36 -2.78 9.04
CA GLY A 58 -0.24 -3.95 9.90
C GLY A 58 -1.36 -4.03 10.95
N SER A 59 -2.49 -3.37 10.72
CA SER A 59 -3.64 -3.40 11.63
C SER A 59 -4.32 -4.78 11.60
N GLN A 60 -5.05 -5.12 12.66
CA GLN A 60 -5.90 -6.32 12.70
C GLN A 60 -7.33 -6.04 12.22
N PHE A 61 -7.76 -4.78 12.29
CA PHE A 61 -9.12 -4.37 12.00
C PHE A 61 -9.10 -3.07 11.20
N GLY A 62 -10.14 -2.83 10.40
CA GLY A 62 -10.29 -1.61 9.62
C GLY A 62 -11.75 -1.33 9.30
N THR A 63 -12.12 -0.05 9.29
CA THR A 63 -13.47 0.38 8.91
C THR A 63 -13.42 1.58 7.96
N MET A 64 -14.44 1.72 7.12
CA MET A 64 -14.66 2.91 6.30
C MET A 64 -16.07 3.46 6.56
N GLN A 65 -16.16 4.77 6.80
CA GLN A 65 -17.40 5.44 7.14
C GLN A 65 -17.61 6.67 6.27
N LEU A 66 -18.82 6.84 5.76
CA LEU A 66 -19.25 8.06 5.08
C LEU A 66 -19.78 9.05 6.12
N LYS A 67 -19.17 10.23 6.18
CA LYS A 67 -19.74 11.36 6.93
C LYS A 67 -20.95 11.89 6.18
N ARG A 68 -22.14 11.75 6.76
CA ARG A 68 -23.38 12.32 6.23
C ARG A 68 -23.69 13.63 6.95
N GLN A 69 -23.88 14.68 6.17
CA GLN A 69 -24.50 15.91 6.65
C GLN A 69 -26.01 15.81 6.42
N PRO A 70 -26.83 15.91 7.47
CA PRO A 70 -28.28 15.94 7.29
C PRO A 70 -28.69 17.25 6.62
N ALA A 71 -29.62 17.17 5.66
CA ALA A 71 -30.15 18.33 4.94
C ALA A 71 -30.91 19.30 5.87
N ASP A 72 -31.37 18.81 7.01
CA ASP A 72 -32.33 19.48 7.88
C ASP A 72 -31.66 20.16 9.09
N GLY A 73 -30.33 20.32 9.07
CA GLY A 73 -29.57 20.95 10.17
C GLY A 73 -29.38 20.06 11.41
N GLY A 74 -29.67 18.75 11.31
CA GLY A 74 -29.38 17.78 12.36
C GLY A 74 -27.87 17.58 12.62
N ALA A 75 -27.54 16.78 13.64
CA ALA A 75 -26.15 16.46 13.93
C ALA A 75 -25.51 15.63 12.79
N PRO A 76 -24.26 15.93 12.38
CA PRO A 76 -23.56 15.12 11.38
C PRO A 76 -23.41 13.68 11.90
N GLY A 77 -23.73 12.71 11.05
CA GLY A 77 -23.70 11.29 11.37
C GLY A 77 -22.63 10.56 10.58
N LEU A 78 -22.15 9.44 11.13
CA LEU A 78 -21.28 8.51 10.42
C LEU A 78 -22.13 7.32 9.96
N HIS A 79 -22.02 6.98 8.67
CA HIS A 79 -22.63 5.79 8.11
C HIS A 79 -21.54 4.78 7.76
N LEU A 80 -21.57 3.62 8.40
CA LEU A 80 -20.61 2.55 8.15
C LEU A 80 -20.82 1.97 6.75
N LEU A 81 -19.76 2.01 5.94
CA LEU A 81 -19.73 1.41 4.61
C LEU A 81 -19.14 0.00 4.67
N VAL A 82 -18.02 -0.15 5.39
CA VAL A 82 -17.25 -1.40 5.44
C VAL A 82 -16.66 -1.58 6.84
N SER A 83 -16.67 -2.82 7.32
CA SER A 83 -15.92 -3.29 8.49
C SER A 83 -15.19 -4.57 8.14
N ARG A 84 -13.91 -4.67 8.52
CA ARG A 84 -13.02 -5.81 8.23
C ARG A 84 -12.19 -6.15 9.47
N GLY A 85 -11.95 -7.44 9.68
CA GLY A 85 -11.20 -8.00 10.80
C GLY A 85 -11.66 -9.41 11.16
#